data_AF-A0A940R8S0-F1
#
_entry.id   AF-A0A940R8S0-F1
#
_cell.length_a   1.000
_cell.length_b   1.000
_cell.length_c   1.000
_cell.angle_alpha   90.00
_cell.angle_beta   90.00
_cell.angle_gamma   90.00
#
_symmetry.space_group_name_H-M   'P 1'
#
loop_
_entity.id
_entity.type
_entity.pdbx_description
1 polymer ?
#
loop_
_entity_poly.entity_id
_entity_poly.type
_entity_poly.pdbx_seq_one_letter_code
_entity_poly.pdbx_strand_id
1 'polypeptide(L)'
;MSTNLNYQINYGSIESAPAQMRQDPNAPLYASEDGSVASLSNNECIFQVRRSGDTHVMTFQVLQALDQSREFRTLDEHVARILTAVPGLQAQRESVVRVLNGLTSRGLFVSDEDFLQRIANAAPRTPAPLRAVFIRACDRPQQLTHLFASLADYERRFRANRHYVLLDDSGTREAANKHRDLLREFARSSGCKLTYIGTSERERLVSRLARAVPGAATILPHLLGSTRAEDRFGGGRAWNLALLLSAGARFVLFDDDHRLPLRRAEQARPGLDPNPSASAYTHFYRNIENALGAGEEVGTDPFELHLGAVGHSLGTLVGGSSTYAIDRASLRGLALSRLDHLDGEAPILATHHGSYGSSRTESGLWLYQLPAAERAEFTADRESYVRNVEAGSIWYGYQQARAVSAANFTPFALDNTFLLPCTNPVGRGEDALFSRVMRLCHPNALTLELPVAVGHVQETQRRRSTRTLTAHTPRFNYFVSDFLQRQLSDFYAEDPAQRLELLAAHLRDVGAASERGRLHQLREYLAYARADLIERLQQQYDGAQNAPIYWQADIRTIIEANGRALTSKAPPRLGDWNENVDEAACAALLREETQQLAAAYEAWPSLWKYARDQGERLLDAI
;
A
#
# COMPACT_ATOMS: atom_id res chain seq x y z
N MET A 1 53.18 32.18 -59.65
CA MET A 1 51.87 31.82 -60.24
C MET A 1 51.76 30.31 -60.23
N SER A 2 50.78 29.60 -59.69
CA SER A 2 49.77 29.83 -58.66
C SER A 2 49.49 28.42 -58.12
N THR A 3 49.65 28.20 -56.83
CA THR A 3 49.33 26.95 -56.13
C THR A 3 47.90 27.05 -55.62
N ASN A 4 46.96 26.31 -56.23
CA ASN A 4 45.61 26.15 -55.70
C ASN A 4 45.46 24.75 -55.09
N LEU A 5 45.32 24.73 -53.77
CA LEU A 5 44.84 23.60 -52.98
C LEU A 5 43.33 23.48 -53.17
N ASN A 6 42.86 22.37 -53.73
CA ASN A 6 41.44 22.04 -53.80
C ASN A 6 41.09 21.10 -52.64
N TYR A 7 40.37 21.60 -51.65
CA TYR A 7 39.75 20.78 -50.60
C TYR A 7 38.44 20.18 -51.13
N GLN A 8 38.38 18.86 -51.28
CA GLN A 8 37.12 18.15 -51.51
C GLN A 8 36.46 17.84 -50.17
N ILE A 9 35.36 18.52 -49.88
CA ILE A 9 34.49 18.23 -48.73
C ILE A 9 33.59 17.05 -49.14
N ASN A 10 33.77 15.91 -48.48
CA ASN A 10 32.91 14.74 -48.62
C ASN A 10 31.65 14.94 -47.77
N TYR A 11 30.51 15.23 -48.39
CA TYR A 11 29.22 15.21 -47.72
C TYR A 11 28.82 13.74 -47.57
N GLY A 12 29.10 13.18 -46.39
CA GLY A 12 28.70 11.82 -46.04
C GLY A 12 27.23 11.57 -46.37
N SER A 13 26.96 10.39 -46.92
CA SER A 13 25.61 9.86 -47.11
C SER A 13 24.84 9.96 -45.80
N ILE A 14 23.82 10.83 -45.78
CA ILE A 14 22.85 10.89 -44.70
C ILE A 14 22.07 9.58 -44.76
N GLU A 15 22.45 8.62 -43.92
CA GLU A 15 21.55 7.54 -43.55
C GLU A 15 20.31 8.20 -42.95
N SER A 16 19.19 8.12 -43.68
CA SER A 16 17.90 8.55 -43.17
C SER A 16 17.59 7.65 -41.98
N ALA A 17 17.63 8.21 -40.77
CA ALA A 17 17.05 7.55 -39.61
C ALA A 17 15.64 7.08 -40.01
N PRO A 18 15.25 5.82 -39.71
CA PRO A 18 13.92 5.34 -40.05
C PRO A 18 12.91 6.34 -39.49
N ALA A 19 12.05 6.85 -40.37
CA ALA A 19 11.05 7.84 -40.01
C ALA A 19 10.34 7.35 -38.74
N GLN A 20 10.42 8.12 -37.65
CA GLN A 20 9.61 7.85 -36.46
C GLN A 20 8.16 7.75 -36.94
N MET A 21 7.60 6.54 -36.84
CA MET A 21 6.21 6.28 -37.19
C MET A 21 5.36 7.35 -36.48
N ARG A 22 4.61 8.14 -37.25
CA ARG A 22 3.63 9.07 -36.69
C ARG A 22 2.69 8.25 -35.83
N GLN A 23 2.76 8.47 -34.53
CA GLN A 23 1.87 7.81 -33.57
C GLN A 23 0.49 8.44 -33.74
N ASP A 24 -0.46 7.68 -34.28
CA ASP A 24 -1.87 8.03 -34.14
C ASP A 24 -2.29 7.73 -32.69
N PRO A 25 -2.62 8.75 -31.89
CA PRO A 25 -3.04 8.56 -30.50
C PRO A 25 -4.39 7.82 -30.40
N ASN A 26 -5.16 7.72 -31.48
CA ASN A 26 -6.46 7.06 -31.51
C ASN A 26 -6.42 5.62 -32.04
N ALA A 27 -5.24 5.15 -32.50
CA ALA A 27 -5.10 3.80 -33.01
C ALA A 27 -5.33 2.77 -31.88
N PRO A 28 -6.03 1.65 -32.15
CA PRO A 28 -6.24 0.63 -31.14
C PRO A 28 -4.95 -0.01 -30.63
N LEU A 29 -4.88 -0.18 -29.32
CA LEU A 29 -3.78 -0.86 -28.65
C LEU A 29 -4.17 -2.32 -28.39
N TYR A 30 -3.17 -3.19 -28.47
CA TYR A 30 -3.32 -4.62 -28.22
C TYR A 30 -2.18 -5.10 -27.31
N ALA A 31 -2.45 -6.10 -26.47
CA ALA A 31 -1.46 -6.77 -25.65
C ALA A 31 -1.74 -8.28 -25.60
N SER A 32 -0.69 -9.10 -25.53
CA SER A 32 -0.84 -10.54 -25.43
C SER A 32 -1.15 -11.01 -24.01
N GLU A 33 -1.96 -12.06 -23.91
CA GLU A 33 -2.18 -12.81 -22.67
C GLU A 33 -0.87 -13.47 -22.18
N ASP A 34 -0.75 -13.66 -20.87
CA ASP A 34 0.32 -14.42 -20.23
C ASP A 34 -0.15 -15.84 -19.91
N GLY A 35 0.78 -16.79 -19.78
CA GLY A 35 0.43 -18.19 -19.67
C GLY A 35 1.60 -19.13 -19.36
N SER A 36 1.26 -20.37 -19.01
CA SER A 36 2.23 -21.44 -18.83
C SER A 36 2.46 -22.20 -20.13
N VAL A 37 3.73 -22.54 -20.39
CA VAL A 37 4.15 -23.22 -21.62
C VAL A 37 4.65 -24.61 -21.31
N ALA A 38 4.23 -25.60 -22.11
CA ALA A 38 4.78 -26.95 -22.09
C ALA A 38 5.07 -27.42 -23.52
N SER A 39 6.27 -27.93 -23.78
CA SER A 39 6.66 -28.43 -25.11
C SER A 39 5.90 -29.71 -25.46
N LEU A 40 5.37 -29.78 -26.69
CA LEU A 40 4.78 -31.00 -27.26
C LEU A 40 5.75 -31.71 -28.20
N SER A 41 6.55 -30.94 -28.94
CA SER A 41 7.55 -31.44 -29.88
C SER A 41 8.70 -30.43 -30.00
N ASN A 42 9.61 -30.66 -30.93
CA ASN A 42 10.68 -29.70 -31.23
C ASN A 42 10.14 -28.38 -31.84
N ASN A 43 8.91 -28.38 -32.38
CA ASN A 43 8.35 -27.23 -33.09
C ASN A 43 7.08 -26.65 -32.44
N GLU A 44 6.41 -27.42 -31.57
CA GLU A 44 5.11 -27.07 -31.00
C GLU A 44 5.11 -27.11 -29.48
N CYS A 45 4.28 -26.25 -28.90
CA CYS A 45 4.01 -26.21 -27.48
C CYS A 45 2.50 -26.05 -27.21
N ILE A 46 2.12 -26.41 -25.99
CA ILE A 46 0.91 -25.95 -25.36
C ILE A 46 1.21 -24.62 -24.67
N PHE A 47 0.33 -23.64 -24.89
CA PHE A 47 0.22 -22.41 -24.12
C PHE A 47 -1.11 -22.43 -23.38
N GLN A 48 -1.07 -22.42 -22.05
CA GLN A 48 -2.25 -22.31 -21.21
C GLN A 48 -2.36 -20.88 -20.69
N VAL A 49 -3.44 -20.19 -21.06
CA VAL A 49 -3.71 -18.82 -20.65
C VAL A 49 -3.85 -18.76 -19.13
N ARG A 50 -3.08 -17.91 -18.45
CA ARG A 50 -3.11 -17.80 -16.98
C ARG A 50 -4.49 -17.40 -16.47
N ARG A 51 -5.14 -16.46 -17.16
CA ARG A 51 -6.40 -15.87 -16.73
C ARG A 51 -7.61 -16.79 -16.93
N SER A 52 -7.77 -17.38 -18.12
CA SER A 52 -8.93 -18.23 -18.43
C SER A 52 -8.69 -19.72 -18.21
N GLY A 53 -7.43 -20.15 -18.16
CA GLY A 53 -7.08 -21.58 -18.13
C GLY A 53 -7.18 -22.26 -19.51
N ASP A 54 -7.59 -21.54 -20.55
CA ASP A 54 -7.74 -22.08 -21.91
C ASP A 54 -6.39 -22.56 -22.46
N THR A 55 -6.42 -23.69 -23.16
CA THR A 55 -5.23 -24.35 -23.68
C THR A 55 -5.19 -24.21 -25.20
N HIS A 56 -4.07 -23.70 -25.71
CA HIS A 56 -3.82 -23.53 -27.15
C HIS A 56 -2.57 -24.28 -27.56
N VAL A 57 -2.63 -24.99 -28.69
CA VAL A 57 -1.45 -25.54 -29.36
C VAL A 57 -0.95 -24.52 -30.37
N MET A 58 0.35 -24.22 -30.34
CA MET A 58 0.99 -23.29 -31.27
C MET A 58 2.45 -23.66 -31.51
N THR A 59 3.05 -23.06 -32.55
CA THR A 59 4.48 -23.23 -32.80
C THR A 59 5.31 -22.32 -31.89
N PHE A 60 6.58 -22.68 -31.64
CA PHE A 60 7.49 -21.82 -30.88
C PHE A 60 7.69 -20.44 -31.51
N GLN A 61 7.59 -20.33 -32.84
CA GLN A 61 7.68 -19.04 -33.53
C GLN A 61 6.47 -18.14 -33.21
N VAL A 62 5.26 -18.71 -33.08
CA VAL A 62 4.07 -17.98 -32.64
C VAL A 62 4.19 -17.59 -31.17
N LEU A 63 4.71 -18.48 -30.31
CA LEU A 63 4.98 -18.14 -28.91
C LEU A 63 5.97 -16.98 -28.77
N GLN A 64 7.06 -16.97 -29.57
CA GLN A 64 8.01 -15.85 -29.59
C GLN A 64 7.36 -14.54 -30.03
N ALA A 65 6.47 -14.58 -31.04
CA ALA A 65 5.70 -13.40 -31.43
C ALA A 65 4.80 -12.90 -30.30
N LEU A 66 4.10 -13.81 -29.62
CA LEU A 66 3.26 -13.51 -28.46
C LEU A 66 4.09 -12.88 -27.33
N ASP A 67 5.29 -13.40 -27.07
CA ASP A 67 6.23 -12.92 -26.06
C ASP A 67 6.72 -11.49 -26.33
N GLN A 68 6.91 -11.14 -27.61
CA GLN A 68 7.28 -9.79 -28.03
C GLN A 68 6.10 -8.80 -28.00
N SER A 69 4.87 -9.28 -27.77
CA SER A 69 3.64 -8.49 -27.85
C SER A 69 2.94 -8.29 -26.50
N ARG A 70 3.65 -8.46 -25.38
CA ARG A 70 3.10 -8.38 -24.01
C ARG A 70 2.53 -7.01 -23.61
N GLU A 71 3.04 -5.93 -24.19
CA GLU A 71 2.67 -4.55 -23.85
C GLU A 71 1.59 -3.99 -24.77
N PHE A 72 0.68 -3.18 -24.23
CA PHE A 72 -0.30 -2.44 -25.05
C PHE A 72 0.40 -1.51 -26.03
N ARG A 73 0.31 -1.84 -27.32
CA ARG A 73 0.88 -1.09 -28.45
C ARG A 73 -0.01 -1.25 -29.67
N THR A 74 0.16 -0.38 -30.66
CA THR A 74 -0.60 -0.54 -31.91
C THR A 74 -0.16 -1.79 -32.66
N LEU A 75 -1.03 -2.31 -33.54
CA LEU A 75 -0.69 -3.48 -34.35
C LEU A 75 0.60 -3.28 -35.17
N ASP A 76 0.80 -2.08 -35.74
CA ASP A 76 2.01 -1.76 -36.50
C ASP A 76 3.28 -1.74 -35.64
N GLU A 77 3.19 -1.27 -34.40
CA GLU A 77 4.31 -1.30 -33.45
C GLU A 77 4.69 -2.74 -33.09
N HIS A 78 3.71 -3.61 -32.87
CA HIS A 78 3.94 -5.03 -32.62
C HIS A 78 4.60 -5.72 -33.80
N VAL A 79 4.09 -5.48 -35.01
CA VAL A 79 4.67 -6.01 -36.25
C VAL A 79 6.13 -5.56 -36.38
N ALA A 80 6.42 -4.26 -36.21
CA ALA A 80 7.78 -3.75 -36.29
C ALA A 80 8.72 -4.41 -35.27
N ARG A 81 8.25 -4.61 -34.03
CA ARG A 81 9.02 -5.27 -32.97
C ARG A 81 9.29 -6.75 -33.30
N ILE A 82 8.29 -7.49 -33.74
CA ILE A 82 8.42 -8.91 -34.11
C ILE A 82 9.38 -9.08 -35.29
N LEU A 83 9.25 -8.28 -36.34
CA LEU A 83 10.13 -8.33 -37.51
C LEU A 83 11.61 -8.08 -37.14
N THR A 84 11.84 -7.27 -36.11
CA THR A 84 13.19 -6.94 -35.63
C THR A 84 13.73 -8.02 -34.67
N ALA A 85 12.89 -8.54 -33.77
CA ALA A 85 13.32 -9.40 -32.67
C ALA A 85 13.32 -10.90 -33.00
N VAL A 86 12.50 -11.35 -33.96
CA VAL A 86 12.31 -12.78 -34.27
C VAL A 86 13.05 -13.16 -35.56
N PRO A 87 14.09 -14.01 -35.48
CA PRO A 87 14.82 -14.45 -36.66
C PRO A 87 13.94 -15.16 -37.70
N GLY A 88 14.17 -14.87 -38.98
CA GLY A 88 13.46 -15.49 -40.10
C GLY A 88 12.15 -14.80 -40.49
N LEU A 89 11.70 -13.79 -39.73
CA LEU A 89 10.46 -13.05 -40.02
C LEU A 89 10.68 -11.69 -40.70
N GLN A 90 11.92 -11.22 -40.89
CA GLN A 90 12.24 -9.85 -41.33
C GLN A 90 11.48 -9.37 -42.59
N ALA A 91 11.23 -10.27 -43.55
CA ALA A 91 10.51 -9.96 -44.80
C ALA A 91 9.04 -10.42 -44.81
N GLN A 92 8.49 -10.86 -43.66
CA GLN A 92 7.20 -11.54 -43.56
C GLN A 92 6.09 -10.68 -42.92
N ARG A 93 6.08 -9.36 -43.19
CA ARG A 93 5.12 -8.41 -42.58
C ARG A 93 3.68 -8.89 -42.64
N GLU A 94 3.20 -9.26 -43.84
CA GLU A 94 1.81 -9.70 -44.05
C GLU A 94 1.47 -11.00 -43.30
N SER A 95 2.42 -11.92 -43.17
CA SER A 95 2.24 -13.15 -42.40
C SER A 95 2.16 -12.85 -40.90
N VAL A 96 3.01 -11.95 -40.37
CA VAL A 96 2.95 -11.52 -38.96
C VAL A 96 1.61 -10.86 -38.66
N VAL A 97 1.13 -9.97 -39.53
CA VAL A 97 -0.20 -9.34 -39.39
C VAL A 97 -1.31 -10.40 -39.34
N ARG A 98 -1.30 -11.38 -40.25
CA ARG A 98 -2.29 -12.48 -40.23
C ARG A 98 -2.23 -13.30 -38.94
N VAL A 99 -1.04 -13.58 -38.43
CA VAL A 99 -0.87 -14.31 -37.17
C VAL A 99 -1.45 -13.52 -35.99
N LEU A 100 -1.12 -12.23 -35.87
CA LEU A 100 -1.63 -11.38 -34.79
C LEU A 100 -3.16 -11.27 -34.83
N ASN A 101 -3.75 -11.05 -36.00
CA ASN A 101 -5.21 -11.06 -36.17
C ASN A 101 -5.83 -12.41 -35.78
N GLY A 102 -5.15 -13.52 -36.13
CA GLY A 102 -5.55 -14.86 -35.70
C GLY A 102 -5.39 -15.10 -34.20
N LEU A 103 -4.50 -14.38 -33.51
CA LEU A 103 -4.39 -14.43 -32.06
C LEU A 103 -5.50 -13.61 -31.38
N THR A 104 -5.90 -12.48 -31.98
CA THR A 104 -7.07 -11.70 -31.53
C THR A 104 -8.35 -12.53 -31.59
N SER A 105 -8.61 -13.23 -32.70
CA SER A 105 -9.81 -14.08 -32.82
C SER A 105 -9.83 -15.27 -31.86
N ARG A 106 -8.67 -15.65 -31.32
CA ARG A 106 -8.52 -16.70 -30.29
C ARG A 106 -8.50 -16.16 -28.86
N GLY A 107 -8.65 -14.84 -28.66
CA GLY A 107 -8.60 -14.21 -27.34
C GLY A 107 -7.21 -14.13 -26.71
N LEU A 108 -6.14 -14.42 -27.47
CA LEU A 108 -4.75 -14.40 -27.01
C LEU A 108 -4.08 -13.03 -27.17
N PHE A 109 -4.69 -12.16 -27.97
CA PHE A 109 -4.21 -10.82 -28.24
C PHE A 109 -5.35 -9.82 -28.03
N VAL A 110 -5.38 -9.25 -26.84
CA VAL A 110 -6.50 -8.52 -26.25
C VAL A 110 -6.41 -7.06 -26.65
N SER A 111 -7.51 -6.49 -27.17
CA SER A 111 -7.59 -5.05 -27.42
C SER A 111 -7.78 -4.27 -26.12
N ASP A 112 -7.34 -3.01 -26.10
CA ASP A 112 -7.62 -2.09 -25.00
C ASP A 112 -9.13 -1.89 -24.75
N GLU A 113 -9.94 -1.85 -25.81
CA GLU A 113 -11.40 -1.77 -25.73
C GLU A 113 -11.99 -2.99 -25.01
N ASP A 114 -11.60 -4.21 -25.40
CA ASP A 114 -12.06 -5.44 -24.74
C ASP A 114 -11.60 -5.51 -23.27
N PHE A 115 -10.39 -5.01 -23.00
CA PHE A 115 -9.88 -4.92 -21.63
C PHE A 115 -10.69 -3.94 -20.78
N LEU A 116 -10.92 -2.72 -21.25
CA LEU A 116 -11.69 -1.69 -20.54
C LEU A 116 -13.15 -2.09 -20.38
N GLN A 117 -13.77 -2.67 -21.42
CA GLN A 117 -15.15 -3.15 -21.37
C GLN A 117 -15.32 -4.26 -20.33
N ARG A 118 -14.33 -5.15 -20.19
CA ARG A 118 -14.33 -6.21 -19.18
C ARG A 118 -14.26 -5.65 -17.77
N ILE A 119 -13.44 -4.62 -17.53
CA ILE A 119 -13.37 -3.95 -16.23
C ILE A 119 -14.70 -3.28 -15.92
N ALA A 120 -15.27 -2.55 -16.87
CA ALA A 120 -16.52 -1.81 -16.65
C ALA A 120 -17.75 -2.72 -16.48
N ASN A 121 -17.74 -3.91 -17.09
CA ASN A 121 -18.82 -4.89 -16.98
C ASN A 121 -18.72 -5.70 -15.69
N ALA A 122 -19.07 -5.06 -14.58
CA ALA A 122 -19.22 -5.72 -13.29
C ALA A 122 -20.63 -5.55 -12.72
N ALA A 123 -21.08 -6.55 -11.96
CA ALA A 123 -22.33 -6.43 -11.22
C ALA A 123 -22.22 -5.28 -10.19
N PRO A 124 -23.18 -4.33 -10.17
CA PRO A 124 -23.13 -3.26 -9.20
C PRO A 124 -23.33 -3.82 -7.80
N ARG A 125 -22.43 -3.42 -6.90
CA ARG A 125 -22.52 -3.77 -5.47
C ARG A 125 -23.00 -2.57 -4.68
N THR A 126 -24.04 -2.75 -3.88
CA THR A 126 -24.51 -1.72 -2.95
C THR A 126 -23.68 -1.75 -1.66
N PRO A 127 -22.99 -0.66 -1.29
CA PRO A 127 -22.23 -0.61 -0.06
C PRO A 127 -23.13 -0.61 1.19
N ALA A 128 -22.67 -1.25 2.27
CA ALA A 128 -23.35 -1.20 3.58
C ALA A 128 -23.36 0.22 4.19
N PRO A 129 -24.17 0.54 5.21
CA PRO A 129 -24.08 1.84 5.88
C PRO A 129 -22.74 2.04 6.61
N LEU A 130 -22.39 3.31 6.86
CA LEU A 130 -21.29 3.68 7.76
C LEU A 130 -21.72 3.41 9.21
N ARG A 131 -20.92 2.65 9.96
CA ARG A 131 -21.14 2.45 11.40
C ARG A 131 -20.80 3.68 12.21
N ALA A 132 -19.56 4.16 12.08
CA ALA A 132 -19.04 5.31 12.82
C ALA A 132 -17.68 5.74 12.26
N VAL A 133 -17.25 6.94 12.67
CA VAL A 133 -15.88 7.42 12.56
C VAL A 133 -15.14 7.07 13.86
N PHE A 134 -14.21 6.12 13.81
CA PHE A 134 -13.40 5.72 14.95
C PHE A 134 -12.12 6.55 15.00
N ILE A 135 -11.91 7.24 16.12
CA ILE A 135 -10.74 8.08 16.36
C ILE A 135 -9.81 7.35 17.32
N ARG A 136 -8.56 7.08 16.90
CA ARG A 136 -7.52 6.51 17.76
C ARG A 136 -6.78 7.65 18.48
N ALA A 137 -6.70 7.57 19.81
CA ALA A 137 -5.98 8.57 20.61
C ALA A 137 -5.17 7.90 21.74
N CYS A 138 -4.02 8.49 22.08
CA CYS A 138 -3.12 7.94 23.08
C CYS A 138 -2.18 9.00 23.68
N ASP A 139 -2.43 9.41 24.92
CA ASP A 139 -1.59 10.34 25.71
C ASP A 139 -1.23 11.67 25.00
N ARG A 140 -2.06 12.14 24.05
CA ARG A 140 -1.82 13.37 23.26
C ARG A 140 -3.03 14.31 23.20
N PRO A 141 -3.48 14.89 24.33
CA PRO A 141 -4.67 15.72 24.34
C PRO A 141 -4.60 16.96 23.43
N GLN A 142 -3.40 17.51 23.20
CA GLN A 142 -3.23 18.67 22.32
C GLN A 142 -3.51 18.30 20.86
N GLN A 143 -3.03 17.14 20.38
CA GLN A 143 -3.32 16.69 19.02
C GLN A 143 -4.82 16.46 18.84
N LEU A 144 -5.46 15.82 19.83
CA LEU A 144 -6.89 15.58 19.80
C LEU A 144 -7.71 16.89 19.82
N THR A 145 -7.23 17.93 20.51
CA THR A 145 -7.87 19.26 20.50
C THR A 145 -7.92 19.83 19.09
N HIS A 146 -6.81 19.80 18.36
CA HIS A 146 -6.75 20.30 16.99
C HIS A 146 -7.59 19.45 16.02
N LEU A 147 -7.63 18.12 16.22
CA LEU A 147 -8.51 17.25 15.47
C LEU A 147 -9.98 17.66 15.64
N PHE A 148 -10.47 17.74 16.88
CA PHE A 148 -11.86 18.09 17.14
C PHE A 148 -12.23 19.49 16.66
N ALA A 149 -11.30 20.45 16.68
CA ALA A 149 -11.52 21.75 16.05
C ALA A 149 -11.80 21.60 14.55
N SER A 150 -10.97 20.85 13.82
CA SER A 150 -11.16 20.62 12.38
C SER A 150 -12.43 19.80 12.06
N LEU A 151 -12.81 18.86 12.94
CA LEU A 151 -14.07 18.10 12.81
C LEU A 151 -15.30 18.97 13.11
N ALA A 152 -15.20 19.91 14.07
CA ALA A 152 -16.28 20.86 14.34
C ALA A 152 -16.51 21.79 13.15
N ASP A 153 -15.44 22.23 12.49
CA ASP A 153 -15.53 23.02 11.25
C ASP A 153 -16.19 22.22 10.13
N TYR A 154 -15.79 20.96 9.97
CA TYR A 154 -16.41 20.01 9.05
C TYR A 154 -17.92 19.83 9.33
N GLU A 155 -18.32 19.53 10.57
CA GLU A 155 -19.73 19.31 10.91
C GLU A 155 -20.57 20.57 10.75
N ARG A 156 -20.02 21.76 11.04
CA ARG A 156 -20.70 23.03 10.77
C ARG A 156 -20.94 23.24 9.27
N ARG A 157 -19.98 22.87 8.44
CA ARG A 157 -20.04 23.05 6.99
C ARG A 157 -20.97 22.05 6.31
N PHE A 158 -20.81 20.76 6.58
CA PHE A 158 -21.50 19.69 5.86
C PHE A 158 -22.75 19.17 6.56
N ARG A 159 -22.90 19.44 7.87
CA ARG A 159 -24.04 18.98 8.69
C ARG A 159 -24.28 17.48 8.56
N ALA A 160 -23.19 16.72 8.54
CA ALA A 160 -23.24 15.29 8.28
C ALA A 160 -23.76 14.49 9.49
N ASN A 161 -23.68 15.06 10.69
CA ASN A 161 -24.18 14.49 11.93
C ASN A 161 -23.62 13.07 12.16
N ARG A 162 -22.30 12.92 12.02
CA ARG A 162 -21.65 11.60 12.13
C ARG A 162 -21.70 11.08 13.56
N HIS A 163 -21.63 9.76 13.70
CA HIS A 163 -21.31 9.12 14.97
C HIS A 163 -19.79 9.00 15.10
N TYR A 164 -19.20 9.68 16.09
CA TYR A 164 -17.78 9.55 16.40
C TYR A 164 -17.54 8.64 17.62
N VAL A 165 -16.55 7.77 17.52
CA VAL A 165 -16.16 6.86 18.61
C VAL A 165 -14.70 7.11 18.94
N LEU A 166 -14.40 7.63 20.13
CA LEU A 166 -13.04 7.83 20.60
C LEU A 166 -12.51 6.56 21.27
N LEU A 167 -11.52 5.94 20.65
CA LEU A 167 -10.79 4.78 21.15
C LEU A 167 -9.54 5.27 21.88
N ASP A 168 -9.64 5.37 23.20
CA ASP A 168 -8.60 5.92 24.05
C ASP A 168 -7.70 4.79 24.59
N ASP A 169 -6.42 4.83 24.20
CA ASP A 169 -5.39 3.91 24.67
C ASP A 169 -4.40 4.61 25.62
N SER A 170 -4.77 5.76 26.19
CA SER A 170 -3.92 6.54 27.11
C SER A 170 -3.52 5.73 28.34
N GLY A 171 -2.23 5.82 28.70
CA GLY A 171 -1.68 5.14 29.88
C GLY A 171 -1.88 5.94 31.16
N THR A 172 -2.10 7.25 31.06
CA THR A 172 -2.28 8.13 32.22
C THR A 172 -3.74 8.51 32.43
N ARG A 173 -4.17 8.55 33.69
CA ARG A 173 -5.53 9.00 34.07
C ARG A 173 -5.77 10.46 33.69
N GLU A 174 -4.72 11.28 33.73
CA GLU A 174 -4.78 12.69 33.35
C GLU A 174 -5.12 12.85 31.87
N ALA A 175 -4.37 12.19 30.97
CA ALA A 175 -4.65 12.25 29.54
C ALA A 175 -6.05 11.69 29.22
N ALA A 176 -6.44 10.57 29.82
CA ALA A 176 -7.76 9.97 29.62
C ALA A 176 -8.91 10.89 30.06
N ASN A 177 -8.77 11.56 31.22
CA ASN A 177 -9.74 12.56 31.67
C ASN A 177 -9.81 13.73 30.70
N LYS A 178 -8.65 14.23 30.23
CA LYS A 178 -8.60 15.36 29.30
C LYS A 178 -9.25 15.00 27.95
N HIS A 179 -8.99 13.81 27.42
CA HIS A 179 -9.65 13.30 26.21
C HIS A 179 -11.18 13.24 26.38
N ARG A 180 -11.66 12.76 27.53
CA ARG A 180 -13.10 12.73 27.83
C ARG A 180 -13.72 14.12 27.86
N ASP A 181 -13.04 15.09 28.45
CA ASP A 181 -13.53 16.47 28.51
C ASP A 181 -13.55 17.13 27.12
N LEU A 182 -12.51 16.89 26.31
CA LEU A 182 -12.46 17.34 24.91
C LEU A 182 -13.59 16.74 24.07
N LEU A 183 -13.85 15.44 24.22
CA LEU A 183 -14.94 14.77 23.52
C LEU A 183 -16.31 15.36 23.93
N ARG A 184 -16.53 15.65 25.21
CA ARG A 184 -17.76 16.28 25.70
C ARG A 184 -17.93 17.73 25.21
N GLU A 185 -16.84 18.47 25.07
CA GLU A 185 -16.86 19.80 24.46
C GLU A 185 -17.23 19.74 22.98
N PHE A 186 -16.61 18.83 22.24
CA PHE A 186 -16.96 18.57 20.84
C PHE A 186 -18.43 18.16 20.68
N ALA A 187 -18.98 17.33 21.57
CA ALA A 187 -20.39 16.96 21.58
C ALA A 187 -21.31 18.17 21.68
N ARG A 188 -21.00 19.07 22.62
CA ARG A 188 -21.80 20.28 22.89
C ARG A 188 -21.77 21.25 21.72
N SER A 189 -20.64 21.36 21.01
CA SER A 189 -20.49 22.29 19.90
C SER A 189 -21.02 21.74 18.57
N SER A 190 -20.95 20.42 18.35
CA SER A 190 -21.35 19.78 17.09
C SER A 190 -22.76 19.19 17.09
N GLY A 191 -23.29 18.80 18.26
CA GLY A 191 -24.55 18.05 18.37
C GLY A 191 -24.47 16.58 17.93
N CYS A 192 -23.29 16.08 17.56
CA CYS A 192 -23.09 14.73 17.03
C CYS A 192 -23.23 13.63 18.10
N LYS A 193 -23.60 12.40 17.68
CA LYS A 193 -23.57 11.21 18.55
C LYS A 193 -22.10 10.86 18.84
N LEU A 194 -21.76 10.67 20.11
CA LEU A 194 -20.39 10.31 20.53
C LEU A 194 -20.37 9.09 21.44
N THR A 195 -19.32 8.28 21.31
CA THR A 195 -19.01 7.19 22.25
C THR A 195 -17.55 7.29 22.67
N TYR A 196 -17.28 7.14 23.97
CA TYR A 196 -15.93 7.07 24.53
C TYR A 196 -15.63 5.62 24.91
N ILE A 197 -14.47 5.09 24.51
CA ILE A 197 -14.00 3.77 24.93
C ILE A 197 -12.60 3.90 25.50
N GLY A 198 -12.51 3.98 26.83
CA GLY A 198 -11.26 3.90 27.57
C GLY A 198 -11.07 2.52 28.19
N THR A 199 -10.15 2.44 29.16
CA THR A 199 -9.78 1.18 29.83
C THR A 199 -10.97 0.43 30.41
N SER A 200 -11.86 1.12 31.16
CA SER A 200 -12.99 0.46 31.83
C SER A 200 -14.06 -0.04 30.85
N GLU A 201 -14.34 0.69 29.77
CA GLU A 201 -15.26 0.25 28.72
C GLU A 201 -14.72 -0.97 27.99
N ARG A 202 -13.42 -0.95 27.68
CA ARG A 202 -12.70 -2.03 27.00
C ARG A 202 -12.62 -3.30 27.84
N GLU A 203 -12.33 -3.22 29.14
CA GLU A 203 -12.35 -4.37 30.05
C GLU A 203 -13.73 -5.04 30.12
N ARG A 204 -14.80 -4.23 30.16
CA ARG A 204 -16.18 -4.73 30.10
C ARG A 204 -16.45 -5.44 28.77
N LEU A 205 -16.00 -4.87 27.67
CA LEU A 205 -16.15 -5.46 26.33
C LEU A 205 -15.37 -6.78 26.21
N VAL A 206 -14.11 -6.82 26.65
CA VAL A 206 -13.28 -8.04 26.69
C VAL A 206 -13.98 -9.13 27.50
N SER A 207 -14.50 -8.79 28.68
CA SER A 207 -15.23 -9.75 29.54
C SER A 207 -16.53 -10.24 28.90
N ARG A 208 -17.21 -9.40 28.12
CA ARG A 208 -18.41 -9.79 27.36
C ARG A 208 -18.05 -10.72 26.21
N LEU A 209 -17.03 -10.38 25.42
CA LEU A 209 -16.56 -11.18 24.29
C LEU A 209 -16.04 -12.54 24.75
N ALA A 210 -15.30 -12.60 25.87
CA ALA A 210 -14.78 -13.85 26.41
C ALA A 210 -15.90 -14.81 26.85
N ARG A 211 -17.01 -14.28 27.37
CA ARG A 211 -18.19 -15.09 27.71
C ARG A 211 -18.94 -15.57 26.47
N ALA A 212 -19.03 -14.73 25.44
CA ALA A 212 -19.75 -15.04 24.21
C ALA A 212 -18.97 -15.98 23.27
N VAL A 213 -17.64 -15.88 23.28
CA VAL A 213 -16.73 -16.67 22.44
C VAL A 213 -15.65 -17.29 23.36
N PRO A 214 -15.98 -18.37 24.10
CA PRO A 214 -15.07 -18.95 25.10
C PRO A 214 -13.72 -19.40 24.51
N GLY A 215 -13.70 -19.87 23.27
CA GLY A 215 -12.45 -20.26 22.58
C GLY A 215 -11.46 -19.11 22.38
N ALA A 216 -11.92 -17.86 22.43
CA ALA A 216 -11.10 -16.66 22.31
C ALA A 216 -10.73 -16.04 23.67
N ALA A 217 -11.23 -16.59 24.79
CA ALA A 217 -11.12 -15.96 26.10
C ALA A 217 -9.67 -15.69 26.55
N THR A 218 -8.74 -16.58 26.19
CA THR A 218 -7.33 -16.48 26.58
C THR A 218 -6.57 -15.40 25.80
N ILE A 219 -6.91 -15.16 24.53
CA ILE A 219 -6.20 -14.21 23.67
C ILE A 219 -6.81 -12.80 23.71
N LEU A 220 -8.09 -12.67 24.06
CA LEU A 220 -8.79 -11.38 24.11
C LEU A 220 -8.09 -10.29 24.95
N PRO A 221 -7.52 -10.58 26.14
CA PRO A 221 -6.78 -9.58 26.91
C PRO A 221 -5.54 -9.04 26.17
N HIS A 222 -4.85 -9.87 25.39
CA HIS A 222 -3.72 -9.43 24.57
C HIS A 222 -4.21 -8.64 23.34
N LEU A 223 -5.25 -9.14 22.67
CA LEU A 223 -5.77 -8.57 21.42
C LEU A 223 -6.39 -7.18 21.61
N LEU A 224 -7.09 -6.98 22.72
CA LEU A 224 -7.93 -5.80 22.96
C LEU A 224 -7.68 -5.12 24.30
N GLY A 225 -6.99 -5.74 25.26
CA GLY A 225 -6.88 -5.23 26.63
C GLY A 225 -6.09 -3.93 26.76
N SER A 226 -6.04 -3.36 27.97
CA SER A 226 -5.31 -2.10 28.24
C SER A 226 -3.91 -2.29 28.82
N THR A 227 -3.45 -3.53 28.98
CA THR A 227 -2.20 -3.82 29.69
C THR A 227 -1.00 -3.35 28.87
N ARG A 228 -0.46 -2.18 29.23
CA ARG A 228 0.86 -1.72 28.79
C ARG A 228 1.94 -2.43 29.62
N ALA A 229 2.16 -3.71 29.35
CA ALA A 229 3.29 -4.43 29.95
C ALA A 229 4.64 -4.00 29.34
N GLU A 230 4.60 -3.36 28.15
CA GLU A 230 5.78 -3.00 27.36
C GLU A 230 5.65 -1.55 26.86
N ASP A 231 6.76 -0.79 26.83
CA ASP A 231 6.88 0.56 26.24
C ASP A 231 6.78 0.56 24.69
N ARG A 232 6.02 -0.37 24.13
CA ARG A 232 5.82 -0.55 22.69
C ARG A 232 4.58 0.19 22.22
N PHE A 233 4.62 0.60 20.96
CA PHE A 233 3.50 1.25 20.30
C PHE A 233 2.25 0.35 20.29
N GLY A 234 1.10 0.87 20.75
CA GLY A 234 -0.14 0.12 20.95
C GLY A 234 -1.23 0.32 19.89
N GLY A 235 -0.89 0.88 18.71
CA GLY A 235 -1.86 1.31 17.70
C GLY A 235 -2.79 0.22 17.19
N GLY A 236 -2.37 -1.04 17.24
CA GLY A 236 -3.16 -2.20 16.79
C GLY A 236 -4.33 -2.55 17.69
N ARG A 237 -4.28 -2.24 19.00
CA ARG A 237 -5.40 -2.54 19.92
C ARG A 237 -6.68 -1.78 19.56
N ALA A 238 -6.55 -0.47 19.39
CA ALA A 238 -7.66 0.39 18.98
C ALA A 238 -8.17 0.01 17.58
N TRP A 239 -7.27 -0.42 16.69
CA TRP A 239 -7.65 -0.92 15.37
C TRP A 239 -8.52 -2.18 15.47
N ASN A 240 -8.07 -3.20 16.20
CA ASN A 240 -8.82 -4.45 16.38
C ASN A 240 -10.17 -4.20 17.04
N LEU A 241 -10.24 -3.24 17.96
CA LEU A 241 -11.50 -2.80 18.55
C LEU A 241 -12.43 -2.15 17.52
N ALA A 242 -11.93 -1.24 16.67
CA ALA A 242 -12.72 -0.64 15.60
C ALA A 242 -13.27 -1.70 14.64
N LEU A 243 -12.45 -2.71 14.28
CA LEU A 243 -12.88 -3.82 13.43
C LEU A 243 -14.00 -4.66 14.07
N LEU A 244 -13.95 -4.95 15.36
CA LEU A 244 -15.05 -5.69 16.00
C LEU A 244 -16.32 -4.84 16.11
N LEU A 245 -16.19 -3.57 16.51
CA LEU A 245 -17.36 -2.69 16.70
C LEU A 245 -18.06 -2.28 15.40
N SER A 246 -17.38 -2.44 14.27
CA SER A 246 -17.90 -2.15 12.92
C SER A 246 -18.18 -3.39 12.08
N ALA A 247 -18.02 -4.60 12.62
CA ALA A 247 -18.25 -5.83 11.86
C ALA A 247 -19.66 -5.83 11.22
N GLY A 248 -19.70 -6.11 9.92
CA GLY A 248 -20.92 -6.07 9.10
C GLY A 248 -21.26 -4.70 8.50
N ALA A 249 -20.42 -3.67 8.65
CA ALA A 249 -20.66 -2.33 8.15
C ALA A 249 -19.38 -1.68 7.60
N ARG A 250 -19.50 -0.51 6.98
CA ARG A 250 -18.33 0.32 6.66
C ARG A 250 -17.91 1.12 7.89
N PHE A 251 -16.63 1.48 8.00
CA PHE A 251 -16.18 2.40 9.04
C PHE A 251 -15.04 3.29 8.54
N VAL A 252 -14.81 4.38 9.27
CA VAL A 252 -13.66 5.26 9.05
C VAL A 252 -12.75 5.19 10.25
N LEU A 253 -11.43 5.16 10.00
CA LEU A 253 -10.40 5.19 11.01
C LEU A 253 -9.62 6.50 10.89
N PHE A 254 -9.52 7.23 11.99
CA PHE A 254 -8.91 8.56 12.04
C PHE A 254 -7.89 8.59 13.18
N ASP A 255 -6.70 9.14 12.93
CA ASP A 255 -5.67 9.31 13.94
C ASP A 255 -5.72 10.72 14.56
N ASP A 256 -5.30 10.83 15.81
CA ASP A 256 -5.31 12.10 16.56
C ASP A 256 -4.42 13.20 15.96
N ASP A 257 -3.48 12.85 15.07
CA ASP A 257 -2.61 13.76 14.32
C ASP A 257 -3.16 14.20 12.96
N HIS A 258 -4.30 13.67 12.50
CA HIS A 258 -4.92 14.07 11.24
C HIS A 258 -5.71 15.39 11.36
N ARG A 259 -5.76 16.17 10.27
CA ARG A 259 -6.46 17.47 10.20
C ARG A 259 -7.24 17.59 8.89
N LEU A 260 -8.49 18.01 9.02
CA LEU A 260 -9.31 18.47 7.89
C LEU A 260 -9.02 19.95 7.58
N PRO A 261 -9.29 20.43 6.35
CA PRO A 261 -9.96 19.72 5.24
C PRO A 261 -9.07 18.72 4.51
N LEU A 262 -9.66 17.88 3.64
CA LEU A 262 -8.86 17.23 2.60
C LEU A 262 -8.45 18.26 1.57
N ARG A 263 -7.25 18.09 1.01
CA ARG A 263 -6.71 18.95 -0.03
C ARG A 263 -6.30 18.14 -1.25
N ARG A 264 -6.30 18.80 -2.41
CA ARG A 264 -5.84 18.26 -3.69
C ARG A 264 -4.67 19.08 -4.18
N ALA A 265 -3.62 18.44 -4.65
CA ALA A 265 -2.52 19.18 -5.26
C ALA A 265 -2.90 19.68 -6.65
N GLU A 266 -2.23 20.74 -7.10
CA GLU A 266 -2.44 21.33 -8.42
C GLU A 266 -2.22 20.34 -9.57
N GLN A 267 -1.28 19.40 -9.39
CA GLN A 267 -0.94 18.38 -10.40
C GLN A 267 -1.89 17.17 -10.38
N ALA A 268 -2.91 17.16 -9.51
CA ALA A 268 -3.85 16.06 -9.43
C ALA A 268 -4.76 16.00 -10.66
N ARG A 269 -5.03 14.78 -11.14
CA ARG A 269 -5.78 14.51 -12.37
C ARG A 269 -6.97 13.58 -12.05
N PRO A 270 -8.10 13.73 -12.77
CA PRO A 270 -9.20 12.78 -12.68
C PRO A 270 -8.81 11.42 -13.28
N GLY A 271 -9.61 10.39 -13.02
CA GLY A 271 -9.41 9.05 -13.55
C GLY A 271 -8.58 8.15 -12.64
N LEU A 272 -8.34 6.93 -13.12
CA LEU A 272 -7.55 5.91 -12.46
C LEU A 272 -6.28 5.63 -13.28
N ASP A 273 -5.12 5.70 -12.62
CA ASP A 273 -3.83 5.32 -13.21
C ASP A 273 -3.72 3.80 -13.20
N PRO A 274 -3.71 3.13 -14.37
CA PRO A 274 -3.63 1.68 -14.43
C PRO A 274 -2.22 1.16 -14.11
N ASN A 275 -1.21 2.02 -14.03
CA ASN A 275 0.17 1.60 -13.81
C ASN A 275 0.40 1.17 -12.34
N PRO A 276 0.62 -0.13 -12.05
CA PRO A 276 0.88 -0.60 -10.69
C PRO A 276 2.22 -0.10 -10.12
N SER A 277 3.10 0.42 -10.97
CA SER A 277 4.37 1.05 -10.59
C SER A 277 4.29 2.57 -10.45
N ALA A 278 3.10 3.17 -10.58
CA ALA A 278 2.93 4.61 -10.34
C ALA A 278 3.40 4.95 -8.92
N SER A 279 4.41 5.81 -8.81
CA SER A 279 4.96 6.24 -7.52
C SER A 279 4.19 7.42 -6.96
N ALA A 280 4.15 7.51 -5.63
CA ALA A 280 3.77 8.76 -4.98
C ALA A 280 4.82 9.82 -5.31
N TYR A 281 4.40 11.08 -5.33
CA TYR A 281 5.31 12.21 -5.43
C TYR A 281 5.35 12.98 -4.11
N THR A 282 6.47 13.67 -3.92
CA THR A 282 6.79 14.42 -2.72
C THR A 282 7.17 15.86 -3.07
N HIS A 283 6.57 16.82 -2.36
CA HIS A 283 7.05 18.21 -2.35
C HIS A 283 7.49 18.60 -0.95
N PHE A 284 8.47 19.50 -0.84
CA PHE A 284 9.08 19.95 0.39
C PHE A 284 8.75 21.42 0.61
N TYR A 285 8.29 21.74 1.82
CA TYR A 285 7.94 23.10 2.20
C TYR A 285 8.93 23.66 3.21
N ARG A 286 8.97 24.98 3.29
CA ARG A 286 9.84 25.71 4.22
C ARG A 286 9.49 25.46 5.68
N ASN A 287 8.20 25.28 5.98
CA ASN A 287 7.69 25.05 7.32
C ASN A 287 6.31 24.36 7.26
N ILE A 288 5.76 24.04 8.43
CA ILE A 288 4.49 23.33 8.56
C ILE A 288 3.32 24.19 8.08
N GLU A 289 3.36 25.51 8.29
CA GLU A 289 2.32 26.44 7.86
C GLU A 289 2.19 26.45 6.32
N ASN A 290 3.32 26.48 5.61
CA ASN A 290 3.35 26.38 4.15
C ASN A 290 2.83 25.03 3.66
N ALA A 291 3.18 23.92 4.34
CA ALA A 291 2.67 22.60 3.98
C ALA A 291 1.15 22.48 4.21
N LEU A 292 0.64 23.05 5.31
CA LEU A 292 -0.79 23.06 5.63
C LEU A 292 -1.62 23.97 4.71
N GLY A 293 -0.99 25.02 4.16
CA GLY A 293 -1.58 25.92 3.19
C GLY A 293 -1.49 25.45 1.73
N ALA A 294 -0.76 24.37 1.45
CA ALA A 294 -0.52 23.89 0.09
C ALA A 294 -1.74 23.22 -0.55
N GLY A 295 -1.83 23.25 -1.87
CA GLY A 295 -2.93 22.65 -2.63
C GLY A 295 -4.27 23.35 -2.43
N GLU A 296 -5.29 22.84 -3.12
CA GLU A 296 -6.65 23.34 -3.09
C GLU A 296 -7.50 22.54 -2.11
N GLU A 297 -8.37 23.22 -1.36
CA GLU A 297 -9.31 22.56 -0.48
C GLU A 297 -10.37 21.79 -1.27
N VAL A 298 -10.63 20.54 -0.88
CA VAL A 298 -11.68 19.73 -1.48
C VAL A 298 -13.04 20.25 -1.05
N GLY A 299 -13.86 20.64 -2.02
CA GLY A 299 -15.18 21.25 -1.78
C GLY A 299 -16.24 20.29 -1.23
N THR A 300 -16.10 18.99 -1.49
CA THR A 300 -17.04 17.92 -1.13
C THR A 300 -16.80 17.38 0.27
N ASP A 301 -17.80 16.71 0.86
CA ASP A 301 -17.63 16.03 2.15
C ASP A 301 -16.47 15.00 2.04
N PRO A 302 -15.40 15.15 2.85
CA PRO A 302 -14.24 14.26 2.79
C PRO A 302 -14.56 12.80 3.13
N PHE A 303 -15.53 12.55 4.02
CA PHE A 303 -15.95 11.19 4.34
C PHE A 303 -16.78 10.60 3.20
N GLU A 304 -17.72 11.36 2.64
CA GLU A 304 -18.50 10.89 1.47
C GLU A 304 -17.64 10.65 0.23
N LEU A 305 -16.55 11.42 0.05
CA LEU A 305 -15.60 11.17 -1.04
C LEU A 305 -15.01 9.76 -0.96
N HIS A 306 -14.60 9.32 0.24
CA HIS A 306 -14.05 7.98 0.45
C HIS A 306 -15.16 6.91 0.49
N LEU A 307 -16.32 7.20 1.09
CA LEU A 307 -17.47 6.30 1.13
C LEU A 307 -18.12 6.09 -0.24
N GLY A 308 -17.96 7.03 -1.17
CA GLY A 308 -18.34 6.88 -2.56
C GLY A 308 -17.52 5.82 -3.30
N ALA A 309 -16.34 5.45 -2.80
CA ALA A 309 -15.49 4.41 -3.37
C ALA A 309 -15.56 3.09 -2.59
N VAL A 310 -15.40 3.12 -1.26
CA VAL A 310 -15.29 1.91 -0.45
C VAL A 310 -16.60 1.11 -0.39
N GLY A 311 -16.49 -0.20 -0.59
CA GLY A 311 -17.60 -1.15 -0.64
C GLY A 311 -18.24 -1.37 -2.02
N HIS A 312 -17.82 -0.62 -3.04
CA HIS A 312 -18.18 -0.88 -4.45
C HIS A 312 -17.20 -1.86 -5.10
N SER A 313 -17.57 -2.40 -6.26
CA SER A 313 -16.63 -3.08 -7.16
C SER A 313 -15.85 -2.07 -8.02
N LEU A 314 -14.64 -2.43 -8.47
CA LEU A 314 -13.85 -1.58 -9.36
C LEU A 314 -14.63 -1.22 -10.62
N GLY A 315 -15.33 -2.17 -11.22
CA GLY A 315 -16.13 -1.95 -12.42
C GLY A 315 -17.26 -0.95 -12.22
N THR A 316 -17.89 -0.94 -11.05
CA THR A 316 -18.89 0.10 -10.70
C THR A 316 -18.25 1.49 -10.72
N LEU A 317 -17.04 1.63 -10.19
CA LEU A 317 -16.35 2.92 -10.12
C LEU A 317 -15.84 3.40 -11.49
N VAL A 318 -15.28 2.48 -12.29
CA VAL A 318 -14.72 2.77 -13.61
C VAL A 318 -15.84 3.00 -14.65
N GLY A 319 -16.91 2.22 -14.60
CA GLY A 319 -18.03 2.30 -15.56
C GLY A 319 -19.12 3.31 -15.20
N GLY A 320 -19.32 3.59 -13.90
CA GLY A 320 -20.41 4.45 -13.42
C GLY A 320 -20.06 5.93 -13.27
N SER A 321 -18.78 6.31 -13.31
CA SER A 321 -18.34 7.69 -13.09
C SER A 321 -17.07 8.01 -13.88
N SER A 322 -17.00 9.21 -14.46
CA SER A 322 -15.76 9.73 -15.05
C SER A 322 -14.64 9.95 -14.02
N THR A 323 -14.97 9.89 -12.72
CA THR A 323 -14.00 10.14 -11.63
C THR A 323 -12.88 9.11 -11.61
N TYR A 324 -13.17 7.84 -11.93
CA TYR A 324 -12.22 6.74 -11.89
C TYR A 324 -12.09 6.01 -13.23
N ALA A 325 -12.52 6.64 -14.33
CA ALA A 325 -12.32 6.09 -15.66
C ALA A 325 -10.82 5.90 -15.95
N ILE A 326 -10.47 4.81 -16.62
CA ILE A 326 -9.11 4.56 -17.11
C ILE A 326 -9.01 5.18 -18.50
N ASP A 327 -8.07 6.11 -18.68
CA ASP A 327 -7.78 6.65 -20.01
C ASP A 327 -7.11 5.58 -20.87
N ARG A 328 -7.67 5.31 -22.05
CA ARG A 328 -7.13 4.35 -23.01
C ARG A 328 -5.65 4.59 -23.31
N ALA A 329 -5.26 5.86 -23.46
CA ALA A 329 -3.86 6.21 -23.78
C ALA A 329 -2.88 5.83 -22.65
N SER A 330 -3.36 5.75 -21.40
CA SER A 330 -2.54 5.38 -20.23
C SER A 330 -2.17 3.89 -20.20
N LEU A 331 -2.82 3.04 -20.99
CA LEU A 331 -2.47 1.62 -21.11
C LEU A 331 -1.17 1.41 -21.90
N ARG A 332 -0.83 2.33 -22.81
CA ARG A 332 0.29 2.15 -23.75
C ARG A 332 1.60 1.85 -23.03
N GLY A 333 2.26 0.76 -23.43
CA GLY A 333 3.52 0.31 -22.83
C GLY A 333 3.37 -0.48 -21.53
N LEU A 334 2.15 -0.62 -20.98
CA LEU A 334 1.89 -1.51 -19.85
C LEU A 334 1.71 -2.95 -20.36
N ALA A 335 2.36 -3.90 -19.69
CA ALA A 335 2.15 -5.31 -19.97
C ALA A 335 0.81 -5.78 -19.36
N LEU A 336 0.01 -6.52 -20.14
CA LEU A 336 -1.32 -6.98 -19.70
C LEU A 336 -1.26 -7.78 -18.39
N SER A 337 -0.26 -8.66 -18.23
CA SER A 337 -0.07 -9.45 -17.02
C SER A 337 0.21 -8.65 -15.75
N ARG A 338 0.61 -7.37 -15.88
CA ARG A 338 0.77 -6.48 -14.73
C ARG A 338 -0.55 -5.86 -14.28
N LEU A 339 -1.59 -5.95 -15.11
CA LEU A 339 -2.91 -5.40 -14.89
C LEU A 339 -3.93 -6.44 -14.42
N ASP A 340 -3.51 -7.69 -14.15
CA ASP A 340 -4.39 -8.79 -13.70
C ASP A 340 -5.20 -8.46 -12.44
N HIS A 341 -4.73 -7.52 -11.63
CA HIS A 341 -5.42 -7.04 -10.43
C HIS A 341 -6.60 -6.09 -10.72
N LEU A 342 -6.65 -5.51 -11.94
CA LEU A 342 -7.75 -4.67 -12.39
C LEU A 342 -8.89 -5.56 -12.92
N ASP A 343 -9.57 -6.21 -11.98
CA ASP A 343 -10.77 -7.00 -12.25
C ASP A 343 -12.01 -6.15 -11.94
N GLY A 344 -12.99 -6.14 -12.84
CA GLY A 344 -14.25 -5.41 -12.64
C GLY A 344 -14.99 -5.82 -11.37
N GLU A 345 -14.95 -7.10 -11.01
CA GLU A 345 -15.63 -7.64 -9.82
C GLU A 345 -14.84 -7.41 -8.52
N ALA A 346 -13.59 -6.93 -8.60
CA ALA A 346 -12.75 -6.70 -7.44
C ALA A 346 -13.40 -5.71 -6.46
N PRO A 347 -13.70 -6.10 -5.21
CA PRO A 347 -14.27 -5.19 -4.23
C PRO A 347 -13.21 -4.20 -3.72
N ILE A 348 -13.61 -2.93 -3.58
CA ILE A 348 -12.80 -1.92 -2.91
C ILE A 348 -13.00 -2.02 -1.40
N LEU A 349 -12.11 -2.74 -0.71
CA LEU A 349 -12.21 -2.97 0.74
C LEU A 349 -11.66 -1.83 1.59
N ALA A 350 -10.79 -1.00 1.01
CA ALA A 350 -10.15 0.09 1.72
C ALA A 350 -9.92 1.29 0.79
N THR A 351 -9.88 2.48 1.38
CA THR A 351 -9.47 3.71 0.68
C THR A 351 -8.41 4.46 1.46
N HIS A 352 -7.48 5.09 0.75
CA HIS A 352 -6.41 5.91 1.33
C HIS A 352 -6.36 7.28 0.67
N HIS A 353 -5.61 8.15 1.31
CA HIS A 353 -5.19 9.43 0.79
C HIS A 353 -3.70 9.65 1.09
N GLY A 354 -3.14 10.63 0.42
CA GLY A 354 -1.85 11.22 0.76
C GLY A 354 -1.89 11.99 2.08
N SER A 355 -0.80 12.64 2.41
CA SER A 355 -0.69 13.50 3.58
C SER A 355 0.09 14.77 3.24
N TYR A 356 -0.33 15.90 3.80
CA TYR A 356 0.47 17.12 3.84
C TYR A 356 0.81 17.49 5.28
N GLY A 357 2.03 17.96 5.52
CA GLY A 357 2.59 18.21 6.86
C GLY A 357 3.74 17.26 7.19
N SER A 358 3.73 16.68 8.39
CA SER A 358 4.79 15.75 8.82
C SER A 358 4.68 14.42 8.08
N SER A 359 5.80 13.74 7.80
CA SER A 359 5.75 12.38 7.25
C SER A 359 5.10 11.39 8.22
N ARG A 360 4.29 10.46 7.69
CA ARG A 360 3.69 9.34 8.43
C ARG A 360 4.72 8.28 8.85
N THR A 361 5.95 8.37 8.34
CA THR A 361 7.06 7.46 8.69
C THR A 361 7.87 7.98 9.87
N GLU A 362 8.56 7.09 10.57
CA GLU A 362 9.50 7.42 11.66
C GLU A 362 10.95 7.56 11.19
N SER A 363 11.26 7.10 9.98
CA SER A 363 12.58 7.17 9.34
C SER A 363 12.43 7.84 7.98
N GLY A 364 13.42 8.65 7.61
CA GLY A 364 13.52 9.29 6.30
C GLY A 364 14.20 8.42 5.25
N LEU A 365 14.36 7.10 5.46
CA LEU A 365 15.08 6.22 4.52
C LEU A 365 14.51 6.28 3.09
N TRP A 366 13.19 6.41 2.96
CA TRP A 366 12.50 6.54 1.69
C TRP A 366 12.89 7.82 0.90
N LEU A 367 13.37 8.87 1.58
CA LEU A 367 13.85 10.11 0.93
C LEU A 367 15.08 9.86 0.05
N TYR A 368 15.86 8.82 0.35
CA TYR A 368 17.06 8.45 -0.41
C TYR A 368 16.75 7.53 -1.60
N GLN A 369 15.46 7.24 -1.83
CA GLN A 369 14.95 6.49 -2.97
C GLN A 369 14.07 7.36 -3.88
N LEU A 370 14.04 8.67 -3.66
CA LEU A 370 13.25 9.61 -4.45
C LEU A 370 13.69 9.64 -5.92
N PRO A 371 12.73 9.76 -6.86
CA PRO A 371 13.01 10.04 -8.27
C PRO A 371 13.87 11.29 -8.45
N ALA A 372 14.52 11.41 -9.61
CA ALA A 372 15.48 12.50 -9.86
C ALA A 372 14.92 13.92 -9.63
N ALA A 373 13.67 14.17 -10.02
CA ALA A 373 13.04 15.48 -9.85
C ALA A 373 12.81 15.83 -8.37
N GLU A 374 12.21 14.91 -7.61
CA GLU A 374 11.95 15.10 -6.18
C GLU A 374 13.24 15.10 -5.37
N ARG A 375 14.25 14.33 -5.78
CA ARG A 375 15.59 14.37 -5.19
C ARG A 375 16.24 15.75 -5.41
N ALA A 376 16.08 16.36 -6.58
CA ALA A 376 16.59 17.70 -6.83
C ALA A 376 15.94 18.74 -5.90
N GLU A 377 14.63 18.63 -5.64
CA GLU A 377 13.94 19.47 -4.66
C GLU A 377 14.40 19.19 -3.23
N PHE A 378 14.52 17.90 -2.86
CA PHE A 378 15.00 17.44 -1.56
C PHE A 378 16.40 18.00 -1.23
N THR A 379 17.29 18.04 -2.23
CA THR A 379 18.70 18.45 -2.11
C THR A 379 19.00 19.78 -2.80
N ALA A 380 18.04 20.69 -2.92
CA ALA A 380 18.23 21.93 -3.68
C ALA A 380 19.39 22.79 -3.14
N ASP A 381 19.48 22.91 -1.82
CA ASP A 381 20.54 23.62 -1.11
C ASP A 381 20.78 22.98 0.27
N ARG A 382 21.91 23.33 0.91
CA ARG A 382 22.31 22.71 2.19
C ARG A 382 21.35 23.03 3.33
N GLU A 383 20.80 24.24 3.40
CA GLU A 383 19.87 24.66 4.44
C GLU A 383 18.54 23.90 4.31
N SER A 384 18.00 23.86 3.08
CA SER A 384 16.79 23.09 2.78
C SER A 384 16.99 21.60 3.04
N TYR A 385 18.13 21.04 2.65
CA TYR A 385 18.43 19.64 2.92
C TYR A 385 18.39 19.30 4.42
N VAL A 386 19.07 20.09 5.26
CA VAL A 386 19.11 19.85 6.73
C VAL A 386 17.71 19.90 7.35
N ARG A 387 16.80 20.70 6.81
CA ARG A 387 15.39 20.70 7.20
C ARG A 387 14.64 19.48 6.64
N ASN A 388 14.82 19.19 5.36
CA ASN A 388 14.05 18.20 4.62
C ASN A 388 14.35 16.76 5.04
N VAL A 389 15.57 16.45 5.53
CA VAL A 389 15.91 15.11 6.05
C VAL A 389 15.04 14.67 7.23
N GLU A 390 14.41 15.64 7.91
CA GLU A 390 13.46 15.34 8.98
C GLU A 390 12.04 15.10 8.47
N ALA A 391 11.75 15.37 7.19
CA ALA A 391 10.43 15.22 6.57
C ALA A 391 9.28 15.80 7.42
N GLY A 392 9.50 16.99 7.99
CA GLY A 392 8.55 17.65 8.89
C GLY A 392 7.47 18.46 8.18
N SER A 393 7.70 18.82 6.92
CA SER A 393 6.86 19.73 6.15
C SER A 393 6.89 19.33 4.67
N ILE A 394 6.08 18.34 4.32
CA ILE A 394 6.02 17.75 2.99
C ILE A 394 4.58 17.65 2.48
N TRP A 395 4.42 17.53 1.17
CA TRP A 395 3.28 16.87 0.56
C TRP A 395 3.74 15.47 0.16
N TYR A 396 2.93 14.44 0.39
CA TYR A 396 3.16 13.09 -0.09
C TYR A 396 1.83 12.51 -0.59
N GLY A 397 1.74 12.14 -1.87
CA GLY A 397 0.49 11.58 -2.40
C GLY A 397 0.62 11.17 -3.87
N TYR A 398 -0.52 10.86 -4.48
CA TYR A 398 -0.60 10.44 -5.88
C TYR A 398 -1.29 11.51 -6.73
N GLN A 399 -0.84 11.66 -7.98
CA GLN A 399 -1.43 12.61 -8.92
C GLN A 399 -2.80 12.12 -9.41
N GLN A 400 -2.99 10.82 -9.53
CA GLN A 400 -4.23 10.21 -10.00
C GLN A 400 -4.63 9.09 -9.05
N ALA A 401 -5.91 8.71 -9.02
CA ALA A 401 -6.34 7.58 -8.20
C ALA A 401 -5.62 6.31 -8.67
N ARG A 402 -5.28 5.40 -7.76
CA ARG A 402 -4.74 4.09 -8.15
C ARG A 402 -5.36 2.97 -7.32
N ALA A 403 -5.56 1.83 -7.96
CA ALA A 403 -6.00 0.61 -7.28
C ALA A 403 -4.80 -0.29 -7.00
N VAL A 404 -4.65 -0.74 -5.76
CA VAL A 404 -3.56 -1.60 -5.33
C VAL A 404 -4.08 -2.75 -4.48
N SER A 405 -3.48 -3.93 -4.57
CA SER A 405 -3.87 -5.08 -3.74
C SER A 405 -3.45 -4.95 -2.26
N ALA A 406 -2.57 -4.00 -1.95
CA ALA A 406 -2.11 -3.71 -0.60
C ALA A 406 -1.46 -2.32 -0.54
N ALA A 407 -1.78 -1.55 0.50
CA ALA A 407 -1.17 -0.26 0.82
C ALA A 407 -0.24 -0.33 2.05
N ASN A 408 0.55 0.71 2.29
CA ASN A 408 1.60 0.74 3.32
C ASN A 408 1.27 1.61 4.55
N PHE A 409 0.10 2.25 4.58
CA PHE A 409 -0.30 3.15 5.66
C PHE A 409 -1.65 2.72 6.23
N THR A 410 -2.09 3.38 7.30
CA THR A 410 -3.45 3.19 7.83
C THR A 410 -4.50 3.64 6.79
N PRO A 411 -5.48 2.79 6.42
CA PRO A 411 -6.59 3.20 5.57
C PRO A 411 -7.50 4.20 6.26
N PHE A 412 -8.12 5.06 5.46
CA PHE A 412 -9.07 6.04 5.93
C PHE A 412 -10.46 5.42 6.13
N ALA A 413 -11.01 4.78 5.09
CA ALA A 413 -12.30 4.10 5.16
C ALA A 413 -12.15 2.64 4.75
N LEU A 414 -12.89 1.75 5.41
CA LEU A 414 -12.86 0.31 5.19
C LEU A 414 -14.27 -0.28 5.04
N ASP A 415 -14.42 -1.30 4.18
CA ASP A 415 -15.61 -2.15 4.09
C ASP A 415 -15.44 -3.41 4.93
N ASN A 416 -15.96 -3.34 6.17
CA ASN A 416 -15.92 -4.45 7.13
C ASN A 416 -17.20 -5.30 7.09
N THR A 417 -17.89 -5.33 5.93
CA THR A 417 -18.92 -6.36 5.64
C THR A 417 -18.30 -7.71 5.31
N PHE A 418 -17.06 -7.70 4.83
CA PHE A 418 -16.20 -8.87 4.72
C PHE A 418 -15.42 -9.10 6.01
N LEU A 419 -14.99 -10.34 6.24
CA LEU A 419 -14.07 -10.66 7.33
C LEU A 419 -12.72 -9.99 7.09
N LEU A 420 -12.53 -8.78 7.60
CA LEU A 420 -11.23 -8.11 7.64
C LEU A 420 -10.40 -8.69 8.79
N PRO A 421 -9.09 -8.97 8.61
CA PRO A 421 -8.27 -9.58 9.64
C PRO A 421 -7.93 -8.62 10.78
N CYS A 422 -7.64 -9.14 11.97
CA CYS A 422 -6.97 -8.34 13.00
C CYS A 422 -5.53 -8.01 12.59
N THR A 423 -4.95 -7.03 13.28
CA THR A 423 -3.51 -6.78 13.25
C THR A 423 -2.87 -7.10 14.60
N ASN A 424 -1.54 -7.10 14.65
CA ASN A 424 -0.80 -7.25 15.90
C ASN A 424 -1.13 -6.07 16.84
N PRO A 425 -1.64 -6.30 18.07
CA PRO A 425 -2.02 -5.23 18.98
C PRO A 425 -0.86 -4.32 19.39
N VAL A 426 0.39 -4.81 19.34
CA VAL A 426 1.60 -4.09 19.76
C VAL A 426 2.68 -4.09 18.69
N GLY A 427 3.52 -3.05 18.72
CA GLY A 427 4.60 -2.81 17.76
C GLY A 427 4.14 -2.03 16.53
N ARG A 428 5.02 -1.19 15.98
CA ARG A 428 4.70 -0.42 14.76
C ARG A 428 4.73 -1.29 13.51
N GLY A 429 4.09 -0.81 12.44
CA GLY A 429 3.95 -1.52 11.17
C GLY A 429 2.72 -2.44 11.18
N GLU A 430 1.81 -2.22 12.13
CA GLU A 430 0.55 -2.93 12.23
C GLU A 430 -0.37 -2.66 11.03
N ASP A 431 -0.24 -1.51 10.39
CA ASP A 431 -0.93 -1.14 9.16
C ASP A 431 -0.44 -1.94 7.95
N ALA A 432 0.89 -2.06 7.80
CA ALA A 432 1.50 -2.90 6.77
C ALA A 432 1.11 -4.38 6.95
N LEU A 433 1.16 -4.88 8.19
CA LEU A 433 0.72 -6.24 8.51
C LEU A 433 -0.76 -6.45 8.18
N PHE A 434 -1.64 -5.55 8.62
CA PHE A 434 -3.06 -5.60 8.31
C PHE A 434 -3.30 -5.68 6.80
N SER A 435 -2.66 -4.81 6.04
CA SER A 435 -2.81 -4.73 4.59
C SER A 435 -2.37 -6.01 3.87
N ARG A 436 -1.24 -6.61 4.30
CA ARG A 436 -0.77 -7.90 3.75
C ARG A 436 -1.70 -9.06 4.09
N VAL A 437 -2.22 -9.11 5.31
CA VAL A 437 -3.13 -10.18 5.73
C VAL A 437 -4.52 -9.97 5.10
N MET A 438 -4.93 -8.72 4.85
CA MET A 438 -6.16 -8.45 4.11
C MET A 438 -6.05 -8.98 2.67
N ARG A 439 -4.91 -8.77 2.01
CA ARG A 439 -4.62 -9.35 0.69
C ARG A 439 -4.60 -10.88 0.73
N LEU A 440 -4.10 -11.48 1.82
CA LEU A 440 -4.19 -12.92 2.02
C LEU A 440 -5.65 -13.37 2.05
N CYS A 441 -6.47 -12.78 2.91
CA CYS A 441 -7.89 -13.11 3.10
C CYS A 441 -8.72 -12.88 1.83
N HIS A 442 -8.43 -11.80 1.10
CA HIS A 442 -9.21 -11.34 -0.05
C HIS A 442 -8.25 -11.04 -1.22
N PRO A 443 -7.76 -12.06 -1.94
CA PRO A 443 -6.73 -11.88 -2.97
C PRO A 443 -7.16 -11.00 -4.15
N ASN A 444 -8.46 -10.96 -4.44
CA ASN A 444 -9.05 -10.16 -5.52
C ASN A 444 -9.53 -8.78 -5.04
N ALA A 445 -9.40 -8.48 -3.74
CA ALA A 445 -9.78 -7.17 -3.23
C ALA A 445 -8.75 -6.11 -3.55
N LEU A 446 -9.24 -4.87 -3.67
CA LEU A 446 -8.42 -3.72 -3.94
C LEU A 446 -8.56 -2.67 -2.84
N THR A 447 -7.51 -1.89 -2.75
CA THR A 447 -7.42 -0.66 -1.98
C THR A 447 -7.30 0.49 -2.97
N LEU A 448 -8.15 1.51 -2.84
CA LEU A 448 -8.13 2.67 -3.72
C LEU A 448 -7.42 3.84 -3.02
N GLU A 449 -6.31 4.30 -3.57
CA GLU A 449 -5.62 5.51 -3.10
C GLU A 449 -6.13 6.69 -3.92
N LEU A 450 -6.77 7.65 -3.26
CA LEU A 450 -7.37 8.82 -3.90
C LEU A 450 -6.32 9.94 -4.06
N PRO A 451 -6.43 10.78 -5.11
CA PRO A 451 -5.52 11.91 -5.35
C PRO A 451 -5.89 13.13 -4.50
N VAL A 452 -6.06 12.89 -3.21
CA VAL A 452 -6.29 13.89 -2.15
C VAL A 452 -5.35 13.57 -1.00
N ALA A 453 -5.16 14.54 -0.11
CA ALA A 453 -4.30 14.41 1.05
C ALA A 453 -4.98 14.99 2.29
N VAL A 454 -4.70 14.39 3.44
CA VAL A 454 -5.11 14.89 4.77
C VAL A 454 -3.97 15.67 5.41
N GLY A 455 -4.28 16.66 6.23
CA GLY A 455 -3.25 17.27 7.07
C GLY A 455 -2.75 16.25 8.10
N HIS A 456 -1.45 16.12 8.30
CA HIS A 456 -0.87 15.24 9.30
C HIS A 456 0.17 16.04 10.12
N VAL A 457 -0.16 16.30 11.39
CA VAL A 457 0.58 17.24 12.25
C VAL A 457 0.92 16.60 13.58
N GLN A 458 2.21 16.48 13.85
CA GLN A 458 2.73 16.01 15.12
C GLN A 458 2.90 17.18 16.10
N GLU A 459 2.64 16.96 17.39
CA GLU A 459 2.85 17.96 18.44
C GLU A 459 4.33 18.38 18.59
N THR A 460 5.25 17.46 18.25
CA THR A 460 6.69 17.71 18.26
C THR A 460 7.33 17.23 16.96
N GLN A 461 8.33 17.98 16.49
CA GLN A 461 9.10 17.59 15.32
C GLN A 461 9.94 16.35 15.64
N ARG A 462 9.72 15.26 14.90
CA ARG A 462 10.51 14.04 15.04
C ARG A 462 11.89 14.22 14.41
N ARG A 463 12.94 13.77 15.10
CA ARG A 463 14.30 13.62 14.57
C ARG A 463 14.44 12.27 13.86
N ARG A 464 14.07 12.23 12.58
CA ARG A 464 14.08 11.02 11.75
C ARG A 464 15.49 10.71 11.25
N SER A 465 16.32 11.73 11.07
CA SER A 465 17.70 11.60 10.60
C SER A 465 18.51 10.63 11.48
N THR A 466 18.39 10.74 12.81
CA THR A 466 19.07 9.85 13.77
C THR A 466 18.80 8.37 13.50
N ARG A 467 17.54 7.99 13.27
CA ARG A 467 17.19 6.60 12.95
C ARG A 467 17.64 6.22 11.54
N THR A 468 17.49 7.13 10.58
CA THR A 468 17.79 6.89 9.17
C THR A 468 19.25 6.56 8.91
N LEU A 469 20.17 7.21 9.64
CA LEU A 469 21.62 7.01 9.50
C LEU A 469 22.15 5.76 10.23
N THR A 470 21.29 5.00 10.90
CA THR A 470 21.66 3.74 11.57
C THR A 470 21.31 2.53 10.70
N ALA A 471 21.81 1.36 11.09
CA ALA A 471 21.50 0.12 10.38
C ALA A 471 19.99 -0.16 10.38
N HIS A 472 19.45 -0.49 9.21
CA HIS A 472 18.06 -0.85 9.04
C HIS A 472 17.76 -2.10 9.86
N THR A 473 16.75 -1.97 10.72
CA THR A 473 16.33 -3.01 11.66
C THR A 473 14.80 -3.08 11.61
N PRO A 474 14.23 -3.88 10.69
CA PRO A 474 12.79 -4.06 10.57
C PRO A 474 12.20 -4.68 11.85
N ARG A 475 10.92 -4.40 12.10
CA ARG A 475 10.18 -4.91 13.25
C ARG A 475 9.52 -6.26 12.97
N PHE A 476 9.01 -6.90 14.02
CA PHE A 476 8.24 -8.14 13.91
C PHE A 476 7.08 -8.06 12.90
N ASN A 477 6.30 -6.98 12.89
CA ASN A 477 5.18 -6.84 11.95
C ASN A 477 5.65 -6.80 10.47
N TYR A 478 6.81 -6.20 10.19
CA TYR A 478 7.42 -6.23 8.86
C TYR A 478 8.02 -7.60 8.54
N PHE A 479 8.65 -8.28 9.50
CA PHE A 479 9.11 -9.66 9.35
C PHE A 479 7.98 -10.60 8.90
N VAL A 480 6.83 -10.55 9.57
CA VAL A 480 5.66 -11.36 9.19
C VAL A 480 5.09 -10.92 7.84
N SER A 481 5.02 -9.62 7.58
CA SER A 481 4.55 -9.07 6.29
C SER A 481 5.39 -9.55 5.10
N ASP A 482 6.71 -9.55 5.25
CA ASP A 482 7.66 -9.96 4.20
C ASP A 482 7.73 -11.48 4.06
N PHE A 483 7.53 -12.22 5.16
CA PHE A 483 7.33 -13.67 5.14
C PHE A 483 6.07 -14.02 4.34
N LEU A 484 4.94 -13.41 4.67
CA LEU A 484 3.66 -13.58 3.97
C LEU A 484 3.79 -13.25 2.48
N GLN A 485 4.39 -12.11 2.14
CA GLN A 485 4.52 -11.66 0.76
C GLN A 485 5.24 -12.67 -0.15
N ARG A 486 6.14 -13.49 0.40
CA ARG A 486 6.85 -14.55 -0.33
C ARG A 486 6.03 -15.83 -0.52
N GLN A 487 4.98 -16.03 0.26
CA GLN A 487 4.18 -17.27 0.28
C GLN A 487 2.74 -17.08 -0.19
N LEU A 488 2.32 -15.87 -0.57
CA LEU A 488 0.92 -15.58 -0.95
C LEU A 488 0.39 -16.52 -2.05
N SER A 489 1.24 -16.98 -2.97
CA SER A 489 0.88 -17.91 -4.06
C SER A 489 0.46 -19.30 -3.57
N ASP A 490 0.79 -19.66 -2.33
CA ASP A 490 0.63 -21.00 -1.79
C ASP A 490 -0.70 -21.15 -1.03
N PHE A 491 -1.49 -20.06 -0.95
CA PHE A 491 -2.80 -20.02 -0.30
C PHE A 491 -3.94 -20.07 -1.33
N TYR A 492 -4.61 -21.23 -1.41
CA TYR A 492 -5.63 -21.50 -2.42
C TYR A 492 -7.08 -21.45 -1.93
N ALA A 493 -7.32 -21.56 -0.62
CA ALA A 493 -8.67 -21.59 -0.05
C ALA A 493 -9.48 -20.35 -0.44
N GLU A 494 -10.79 -20.46 -0.68
CA GLU A 494 -11.64 -19.29 -0.95
C GLU A 494 -12.13 -18.62 0.36
N ASP A 495 -12.27 -19.40 1.43
CA ASP A 495 -12.73 -18.89 2.73
C ASP A 495 -11.61 -18.10 3.43
N PRO A 496 -11.80 -16.80 3.72
CA PRO A 496 -10.82 -16.00 4.46
C PRO A 496 -10.50 -16.56 5.85
N ALA A 497 -11.46 -17.22 6.51
CA ALA A 497 -11.21 -17.83 7.83
C ALA A 497 -10.23 -19.00 7.73
N GLN A 498 -10.37 -19.85 6.71
CA GLN A 498 -9.45 -20.97 6.45
C GLN A 498 -8.03 -20.47 6.09
N ARG A 499 -7.92 -19.35 5.35
CA ARG A 499 -6.63 -18.74 5.06
C ARG A 499 -5.94 -18.20 6.32
N LEU A 500 -6.69 -17.59 7.24
CA LEU A 500 -6.17 -17.15 8.53
C LEU A 500 -5.71 -18.33 9.41
N GLU A 501 -6.47 -19.43 9.42
CA GLU A 501 -6.08 -20.64 10.12
C GLU A 501 -4.77 -21.23 9.56
N LEU A 502 -4.62 -21.28 8.23
CA LEU A 502 -3.39 -21.72 7.60
C LEU A 502 -2.20 -20.79 7.93
N LEU A 503 -2.41 -19.47 7.93
CA LEU A 503 -1.39 -18.52 8.37
C LEU A 503 -1.00 -18.75 9.83
N ALA A 504 -1.96 -18.97 10.73
CA ALA A 504 -1.69 -19.27 12.12
C ALA A 504 -0.85 -20.55 12.28
N ALA A 505 -1.13 -21.59 11.49
CA ALA A 505 -0.34 -22.81 11.46
C ALA A 505 1.11 -22.54 11.01
N HIS A 506 1.33 -21.74 9.97
CA HIS A 506 2.68 -21.33 9.54
C HIS A 506 3.44 -20.54 10.62
N LEU A 507 2.77 -19.59 11.28
CA LEU A 507 3.40 -18.83 12.37
C LEU A 507 3.77 -19.73 13.55
N ARG A 508 2.95 -20.73 13.87
CA ARG A 508 3.28 -21.73 14.88
C ARG A 508 4.47 -22.58 14.50
N ASP A 509 4.58 -23.00 13.24
CA ASP A 509 5.74 -23.74 12.76
C ASP A 509 7.03 -22.92 12.95
N VAL A 510 7.01 -21.63 12.57
CA VAL A 510 8.12 -20.69 12.82
C VAL A 510 8.46 -20.61 14.31
N GLY A 511 7.45 -20.44 15.17
CA GLY A 511 7.64 -20.39 16.61
C GLY A 511 8.14 -21.71 17.23
N ALA A 512 7.73 -22.85 16.67
CA ALA A 512 8.06 -24.19 17.15
C ALA A 512 9.43 -24.69 16.70
N ALA A 513 10.06 -24.05 15.71
CA ALA A 513 11.41 -24.37 15.25
C ALA A 513 12.42 -24.44 16.42
N SER A 514 13.54 -25.16 16.27
CA SER A 514 14.59 -25.13 17.31
C SER A 514 15.12 -23.70 17.54
N GLU A 515 15.74 -23.42 18.69
CA GLU A 515 16.39 -22.13 18.96
C GLU A 515 17.34 -21.72 17.83
N ARG A 516 18.18 -22.67 17.39
CA ARG A 516 19.07 -22.49 16.24
C ARG A 516 18.31 -22.14 14.96
N GLY A 517 17.17 -22.79 14.71
CA GLY A 517 16.31 -22.53 13.55
C GLY A 517 15.73 -21.11 13.56
N ARG A 518 15.18 -20.68 14.71
CA ARG A 518 14.65 -19.32 14.89
C ARG A 518 15.72 -18.26 14.70
N LEU A 519 16.91 -18.46 15.27
CA LEU A 519 18.05 -17.58 15.08
C LEU A 519 18.52 -17.52 13.61
N HIS A 520 18.49 -18.65 12.91
CA HIS A 520 18.83 -18.69 11.49
C HIS A 520 17.85 -17.85 10.66
N GLN A 521 16.54 -18.01 10.87
CA GLN A 521 15.52 -17.23 10.17
C GLN A 521 15.66 -15.72 10.41
N LEU A 522 15.92 -15.30 11.65
CA LEU A 522 16.13 -13.88 11.98
C LEU A 522 17.37 -13.31 11.28
N ARG A 523 18.49 -14.05 11.29
CA ARG A 523 19.73 -13.64 10.62
C ARG A 523 19.53 -13.53 9.12
N GLU A 524 18.90 -14.54 8.51
CA GLU A 524 18.60 -14.58 7.09
C GLU A 524 17.73 -13.39 6.69
N TYR A 525 16.63 -13.15 7.42
CA TYR A 525 15.75 -12.02 7.16
C TYR A 525 16.48 -10.67 7.24
N LEU A 526 17.22 -10.43 8.33
CA LEU A 526 17.97 -9.19 8.51
C LEU A 526 19.05 -9.02 7.44
N ALA A 527 19.67 -10.11 6.99
CA ALA A 527 20.66 -10.08 5.92
C ALA A 527 20.01 -9.67 4.60
N TYR A 528 18.90 -10.30 4.21
CA TYR A 528 18.16 -9.94 3.00
C TYR A 528 17.68 -8.49 3.03
N ALA A 529 17.01 -8.07 4.11
CA ALA A 529 16.48 -6.71 4.22
C ALA A 529 17.57 -5.63 4.09
N ARG A 530 18.77 -5.89 4.63
CA ARG A 530 19.90 -4.95 4.54
C ARG A 530 20.59 -5.01 3.19
N ALA A 531 20.79 -6.20 2.62
CA ALA A 531 21.42 -6.37 1.31
C ALA A 531 20.58 -5.68 0.20
N ASP A 532 19.28 -5.93 0.20
CA ASP A 532 18.31 -5.32 -0.72
C ASP A 532 18.27 -3.78 -0.58
N LEU A 533 18.33 -3.27 0.65
CA LEU A 533 18.46 -1.82 0.88
C LEU A 533 19.78 -1.25 0.33
N ILE A 534 20.91 -1.91 0.60
CA ILE A 534 22.22 -1.48 0.12
C ILE A 534 22.23 -1.44 -1.40
N GLU A 535 21.75 -2.49 -2.06
CA GLU A 535 21.68 -2.57 -3.53
C GLU A 535 20.89 -1.39 -4.11
N ARG A 536 19.68 -1.13 -3.60
CA ARG A 536 18.88 0.03 -4.03
C ARG A 536 19.59 1.36 -3.82
N LEU A 537 20.24 1.56 -2.68
CA LEU A 537 20.95 2.80 -2.38
C LEU A 537 22.21 2.97 -3.25
N GLN A 538 22.91 1.89 -3.57
CA GLN A 538 24.03 1.91 -4.52
C GLN A 538 23.55 2.30 -5.92
N GLN A 539 22.46 1.69 -6.41
CA GLN A 539 21.86 2.08 -7.68
C GLN A 539 21.45 3.57 -7.71
N GLN A 540 20.87 4.08 -6.63
CA GLN A 540 20.54 5.51 -6.51
C GLN A 540 21.78 6.40 -6.49
N TYR A 541 22.83 5.98 -5.78
CA TYR A 541 24.09 6.70 -5.70
C TYR A 541 24.77 6.80 -7.08
N ASP A 542 24.89 5.67 -7.79
CA ASP A 542 25.52 5.58 -9.10
C ASP A 542 24.74 6.36 -10.16
N GLY A 543 23.41 6.34 -10.07
CA GLY A 543 22.51 7.10 -10.94
C GLY A 543 22.43 8.61 -10.64
N ALA A 544 23.08 9.09 -9.57
CA ALA A 544 22.97 10.47 -9.10
C ALA A 544 24.34 11.17 -8.95
N GLN A 545 25.21 11.06 -9.96
CA GLN A 545 26.58 11.62 -9.93
C GLN A 545 26.64 13.12 -9.63
N ASN A 546 25.63 13.89 -10.01
CA ASN A 546 25.53 15.33 -9.78
C ASN A 546 24.85 15.71 -8.45
N ALA A 547 24.45 14.74 -7.62
CA ALA A 547 23.83 15.03 -6.33
C ALA A 547 24.84 15.70 -5.38
N PRO A 548 24.41 16.62 -4.51
CA PRO A 548 25.30 17.34 -3.62
C PRO A 548 26.07 16.44 -2.63
N ILE A 549 27.27 16.87 -2.25
CA ILE A 549 28.18 16.10 -1.38
C ILE A 549 27.55 15.69 -0.04
N TYR A 550 26.63 16.50 0.49
CA TYR A 550 25.97 16.23 1.77
C TYR A 550 24.94 15.10 1.68
N TRP A 551 24.25 14.96 0.55
CA TRP A 551 23.34 13.84 0.30
C TRP A 551 24.13 12.56 0.05
N GLN A 552 25.20 12.66 -0.74
CA GLN A 552 26.11 11.55 -1.00
C GLN A 552 26.75 11.03 0.30
N ALA A 553 27.12 11.93 1.22
CA ALA A 553 27.67 11.55 2.52
C ALA A 553 26.67 10.76 3.36
N ASP A 554 25.40 11.16 3.40
CA ASP A 554 24.38 10.44 4.14
C ASP A 554 24.09 9.08 3.51
N ILE A 555 23.99 8.97 2.18
CA ILE A 555 23.85 7.66 1.51
C ILE A 555 25.00 6.72 1.83
N ARG A 556 26.25 7.20 1.74
CA ARG A 556 27.42 6.39 2.12
C ARG A 556 27.32 5.96 3.58
N THR A 557 26.93 6.87 4.48
CA THR A 557 26.74 6.56 5.90
C THR A 557 25.70 5.45 6.09
N ILE A 558 24.57 5.50 5.38
CA ILE A 558 23.52 4.49 5.44
C ILE A 558 24.02 3.15 4.89
N ILE A 559 24.66 3.14 3.73
CA ILE A 559 25.23 1.93 3.10
C ILE A 559 26.25 1.28 4.05
N GLU A 560 27.17 2.07 4.60
CA GLU A 560 28.20 1.59 5.52
C GLU A 560 27.61 1.06 6.83
N ALA A 561 26.62 1.73 7.41
CA ALA A 561 25.96 1.27 8.63
C ALA A 561 25.32 -0.10 8.43
N ASN A 562 24.64 -0.30 7.29
CA ASN A 562 24.03 -1.58 6.94
C ASN A 562 25.07 -2.64 6.58
N GLY A 563 26.15 -2.28 5.86
CA GLY A 563 27.24 -3.20 5.53
C GLY A 563 28.00 -3.70 6.76
N ARG A 564 28.25 -2.83 7.74
CA ARG A 564 28.80 -3.23 9.05
C ARG A 564 27.86 -4.16 9.80
N ALA A 565 26.55 -3.88 9.77
CA ALA A 565 25.55 -4.73 10.42
C ALA A 565 25.40 -6.12 9.78
N LEU A 566 25.70 -6.29 8.48
CA LEU A 566 25.70 -7.58 7.79
C LEU A 566 26.81 -8.53 8.27
N THR A 567 27.97 -7.98 8.61
CA THR A 567 29.15 -8.76 9.04
C THR A 567 29.31 -8.83 10.56
N SER A 568 28.47 -8.09 11.29
CA SER A 568 28.44 -8.09 12.75
C SER A 568 28.00 -9.44 13.31
N LYS A 569 28.61 -9.84 14.44
CA LYS A 569 28.20 -11.00 15.25
C LYS A 569 27.19 -10.64 16.35
N ALA A 570 26.52 -9.49 16.22
CA ALA A 570 25.49 -9.08 17.17
C ALA A 570 24.26 -10.02 17.09
N PRO A 571 23.49 -10.15 18.20
CA PRO A 571 22.23 -10.88 18.18
C PRO A 571 21.29 -10.39 17.05
N PRO A 572 20.57 -11.30 16.36
CA PRO A 572 19.73 -10.94 15.22
C PRO A 572 18.40 -10.34 15.66
N ARG A 573 18.49 -9.16 16.28
CA ARG A 573 17.39 -8.46 16.93
C ARG A 573 16.51 -7.73 15.92
N LEU A 574 15.19 -7.88 16.02
CA LEU A 574 14.21 -7.06 15.30
C LEU A 574 13.98 -5.72 15.99
N GLY A 575 13.44 -4.74 15.26
CA GLY A 575 13.11 -3.42 15.79
C GLY A 575 12.06 -3.50 16.90
N ASP A 576 12.13 -2.57 17.85
CA ASP A 576 11.36 -2.50 19.11
C ASP A 576 11.69 -3.56 20.18
N TRP A 577 12.53 -4.55 19.88
CA TRP A 577 13.10 -5.42 20.92
C TRP A 577 14.19 -4.68 21.71
N ASN A 578 14.27 -4.94 23.01
CA ASN A 578 15.19 -4.26 23.92
C ASN A 578 16.66 -4.42 23.48
N GLU A 579 17.46 -3.36 23.58
CA GLU A 579 18.84 -3.37 23.08
C GLU A 579 19.78 -4.37 23.78
N ASN A 580 19.40 -4.84 24.97
CA ASN A 580 20.20 -5.74 25.79
C ASN A 580 19.84 -7.22 25.62
N VAL A 581 18.91 -7.57 24.73
CA VAL A 581 18.53 -8.98 24.50
C VAL A 581 19.64 -9.73 23.77
N ASP A 582 19.97 -10.91 24.28
CA ASP A 582 20.92 -11.83 23.66
C ASP A 582 20.25 -12.71 22.59
N GLU A 583 20.99 -13.67 22.03
CA GLU A 583 20.47 -14.57 21.00
C GLU A 583 19.35 -15.47 21.53
N ALA A 584 19.51 -16.04 22.72
CA ALA A 584 18.50 -16.91 23.32
C ALA A 584 17.18 -16.15 23.54
N ALA A 585 17.26 -14.90 24.01
CA ALA A 585 16.13 -14.01 24.17
C ALA A 585 15.49 -13.62 22.82
N CYS A 586 16.28 -13.34 21.76
CA CYS A 586 15.74 -13.11 20.42
C CYS A 586 14.91 -14.32 19.92
N ALA A 587 15.42 -15.54 20.13
CA ALA A 587 14.70 -16.75 19.75
C ALA A 587 13.43 -16.96 20.59
N ALA A 588 13.45 -16.60 21.88
CA ALA A 588 12.28 -16.66 22.75
C ALA A 588 11.21 -15.65 22.33
N LEU A 589 11.60 -14.40 22.04
CA LEU A 589 10.71 -13.35 21.55
C LEU A 589 10.06 -13.72 20.22
N LEU A 590 10.82 -14.26 19.26
CA LEU A 590 10.23 -14.73 18.00
C LEU A 590 9.17 -15.80 18.24
N ARG A 591 9.45 -16.78 19.12
CA ARG A 591 8.47 -17.82 19.48
C ARG A 591 7.22 -17.21 20.11
N GLU A 592 7.38 -16.30 21.06
CA GLU A 592 6.26 -15.70 21.78
C GLU A 592 5.38 -14.85 20.85
N GLU A 593 5.97 -13.93 20.08
CA GLU A 593 5.20 -13.04 19.21
C GLU A 593 4.50 -13.81 18.08
N THR A 594 5.12 -14.86 17.53
CA THR A 594 4.46 -15.74 16.54
C THR A 594 3.33 -16.57 17.14
N GLN A 595 3.48 -17.09 18.36
CA GLN A 595 2.42 -17.83 19.05
C GLN A 595 1.22 -16.94 19.39
N GLN A 596 1.48 -15.71 19.87
CA GLN A 596 0.44 -14.74 20.18
C GLN A 596 -0.33 -14.32 18.92
N LEU A 597 0.38 -13.98 17.84
CA LEU A 597 -0.25 -13.59 16.59
C LEU A 597 -1.02 -14.75 15.94
N ALA A 598 -0.51 -15.98 16.00
CA ALA A 598 -1.22 -17.17 15.53
C ALA A 598 -2.53 -17.39 16.31
N ALA A 599 -2.49 -17.31 17.65
CA ALA A 599 -3.68 -17.42 18.48
C ALA A 599 -4.72 -16.33 18.18
N ALA A 600 -4.26 -15.12 17.85
CA ALA A 600 -5.14 -14.03 17.42
C ALA A 600 -5.86 -14.39 16.11
N TYR A 601 -5.13 -14.84 15.08
CA TYR A 601 -5.72 -15.20 13.79
C TYR A 601 -6.71 -16.36 13.85
N GLU A 602 -6.50 -17.33 14.74
CA GLU A 602 -7.46 -18.43 14.92
C GLU A 602 -8.75 -18.02 15.64
N ALA A 603 -8.62 -17.18 16.66
CA ALA A 603 -9.78 -16.69 17.39
C ALA A 603 -10.60 -15.68 16.58
N TRP A 604 -9.94 -14.96 15.67
CA TRP A 604 -10.51 -13.79 15.01
C TRP A 604 -11.78 -14.05 14.19
N PRO A 605 -11.88 -15.08 13.32
CA PRO A 605 -13.10 -15.34 12.56
C PRO A 605 -14.34 -15.50 13.45
N SER A 606 -14.20 -16.19 14.59
CA SER A 606 -15.29 -16.39 15.54
C SER A 606 -15.68 -15.10 16.26
N LEU A 607 -14.70 -14.29 16.66
CA LEU A 607 -14.92 -12.99 17.28
C LEU A 607 -15.63 -12.02 16.31
N TRP A 608 -15.14 -11.92 15.08
CA TRP A 608 -15.72 -11.07 14.06
C TRP A 608 -17.14 -11.49 13.70
N LYS A 609 -17.39 -12.81 13.54
CA LYS A 609 -18.73 -13.34 13.27
C LYS A 609 -19.70 -12.96 14.39
N TYR A 610 -19.34 -13.20 15.64
CA TYR A 610 -20.17 -12.80 16.78
C TYR A 610 -20.43 -11.29 16.78
N ALA A 611 -19.40 -10.47 16.54
CA ALA A 611 -19.53 -9.03 16.52
C ALA A 611 -20.45 -8.53 15.39
N ARG A 612 -20.34 -9.13 14.19
CA ARG A 612 -21.25 -8.88 13.07
C ARG A 612 -22.69 -9.22 13.43
N ASP A 613 -22.91 -10.38 14.05
CA ASP A 613 -24.24 -10.84 14.43
C ASP A 613 -24.87 -9.94 15.51
N GLN A 614 -24.05 -9.28 16.35
CA GLN A 614 -24.52 -8.25 17.29
C GLN A 614 -24.85 -6.91 16.60
N GLY A 615 -24.14 -6.57 15.53
CA GLY A 615 -24.35 -5.32 14.79
C GLY A 615 -24.20 -4.09 15.68
N GLU A 616 -25.12 -3.13 15.58
CA GLU A 616 -25.08 -1.88 16.36
C GLU A 616 -25.21 -2.10 17.87
N ARG A 617 -25.86 -3.20 18.29
CA ARG A 617 -26.04 -3.54 19.70
C ARG A 617 -24.72 -3.77 20.45
N LEU A 618 -23.63 -4.06 19.73
CA LEU A 618 -22.33 -4.19 20.36
C LEU A 618 -21.78 -2.82 20.78
N LEU A 619 -21.96 -1.80 19.94
CA LEU A 619 -21.50 -0.43 20.17
C LEU A 619 -22.43 0.33 21.13
N ASP A 620 -23.74 0.17 21.00
CA ASP A 620 -24.73 0.85 21.87
C ASP A 620 -24.76 0.29 23.30
N ALA A 621 -24.15 -0.86 23.55
CA ALA A 621 -24.08 -1.49 24.87
C ALA A 621 -22.86 -1.04 25.71
N ILE A 622 -22.07 -0.11 25.19
CA ILE A 622 -20.92 0.52 25.86
C ILE A 622 -21.41 1.78 26.57
#